data_AF-A0A7X7PVP2-F1
#
_entry.id   AF-A0A7X7PVP2-F1
#
_cell.length_a   1.000
_cell.length_b   1.000
_cell.length_c   1.000
_cell.angle_alpha   90.00
_cell.angle_beta   90.00
_cell.angle_gamma   90.00
#
_symmetry.space_group_name_H-M   'P 1'
#
loop_
_entity.id
_entity.type
_entity.pdbx_description
1 polymer ?
#
loop_
_entity_poly.entity_id
_entity_poly.type
_entity_poly.pdbx_seq_one_letter_code
_entity_poly.pdbx_strand_id
1 'polypeptide(L)'
;MQDSREPAALRAALQYVLSSEMPSEHKTVLIEALTRALRAEDSARTAREAAASARSEWSAGEVRVLEQRLAGRVAKSWQDADEQLLQLAGELQRTVEDVRDKALEVGVGAGVDYRLAKKRKASEEDR
;
A
#
# COMPACT_ATOMS: atom_id res chain seq x y z
N MET A 1 3.92 -4.81 -15.40
CA MET A 1 3.10 -5.71 -16.25
C MET A 1 3.76 -7.07 -16.53
N GLN A 2 4.90 -7.43 -15.90
CA GLN A 2 5.56 -8.72 -16.15
C GLN A 2 5.08 -9.88 -15.25
N ASP A 3 4.60 -9.60 -14.03
CA ASP A 3 4.28 -10.63 -13.03
C ASP A 3 3.10 -11.56 -13.41
N SER A 4 2.15 -11.10 -14.22
CA SER A 4 0.96 -11.90 -14.55
C SER A 4 1.26 -13.02 -15.56
N ARG A 5 2.35 -12.91 -16.33
CA ARG A 5 2.70 -13.88 -17.39
C ARG A 5 3.49 -15.07 -16.86
N GLU A 6 4.24 -14.86 -15.79
CA GLU A 6 5.12 -15.87 -15.20
C GLU A 6 4.38 -17.11 -14.65
N PRO A 7 3.31 -16.99 -13.85
CA PRO A 7 2.59 -18.17 -13.34
C PRO A 7 1.84 -18.92 -14.45
N ALA A 8 1.37 -18.21 -15.49
CA ALA A 8 0.74 -18.84 -16.65
C ALA A 8 1.74 -19.67 -17.48
N ALA A 9 2.96 -19.15 -17.66
CA ALA A 9 4.05 -19.86 -18.34
C ALA A 9 4.48 -21.11 -17.56
N LEU A 10 4.60 -21.04 -16.23
CA LEU A 10 4.93 -22.19 -15.39
C LEU A 10 3.85 -23.29 -15.45
N ARG A 11 2.56 -22.91 -15.46
CA ARG A 11 1.45 -23.88 -15.64
C ARG A 11 1.48 -24.53 -17.03
N ALA A 12 1.73 -23.74 -18.08
CA ALA A 12 1.83 -24.26 -19.43
C ALA A 12 3.02 -25.22 -19.59
N ALA A 13 4.17 -24.90 -18.99
CA ALA A 13 5.34 -25.78 -18.97
C ALA A 13 5.06 -27.10 -18.24
N LEU A 14 4.35 -27.06 -17.11
CA LEU A 14 3.95 -28.26 -16.39
C LEU A 14 2.99 -29.12 -17.22
N GLN A 15 2.00 -28.50 -17.85
CA GLN A 15 1.06 -29.18 -18.76
C GLN A 15 1.81 -29.87 -19.91
N TYR A 16 2.77 -29.18 -20.51
CA TYR A 16 3.61 -29.71 -21.57
C TYR A 16 4.42 -30.93 -21.10
N VAL A 17 5.13 -30.81 -19.98
CA VAL A 17 5.90 -31.91 -19.39
C VAL A 17 5.02 -33.12 -19.13
N LEU A 18 3.82 -32.93 -18.57
CA LEU A 18 2.84 -34.00 -18.32
C LEU A 18 2.41 -34.71 -19.61
N SER A 19 2.18 -33.96 -20.69
CA SER A 19 1.78 -34.51 -22.00
C SER A 19 2.94 -35.10 -22.83
N SER A 20 4.18 -34.80 -22.48
CA SER A 20 5.35 -35.23 -23.26
C SER A 20 5.75 -36.68 -22.97
N GLU A 21 6.30 -37.36 -23.99
CA GLU A 21 6.84 -38.71 -23.90
C GLU A 21 8.31 -38.73 -23.42
N MET A 22 8.59 -37.99 -22.34
CA MET A 22 9.92 -38.01 -21.72
C MET A 22 10.11 -39.24 -20.82
N PRO A 23 11.37 -39.72 -20.66
CA PRO A 23 11.70 -40.74 -19.67
C PRO A 23 11.23 -40.34 -18.26
N SER A 24 10.69 -41.32 -17.52
CA SER A 24 10.03 -41.11 -16.24
C SER A 24 10.92 -40.40 -15.20
N GLU A 25 12.22 -40.67 -15.20
CA GLU A 25 13.19 -40.04 -14.28
C GLU A 25 13.30 -38.53 -14.51
N HIS A 26 13.53 -38.10 -15.75
CA HIS A 26 13.60 -36.68 -16.12
C HIS A 26 12.25 -35.97 -15.95
N LYS A 27 11.17 -36.65 -16.30
CA LYS A 27 9.81 -36.13 -16.17
C LYS A 27 9.44 -35.86 -14.71
N THR A 28 9.81 -36.76 -13.80
CA THR A 28 9.57 -36.59 -12.37
C THR A 28 10.33 -35.39 -11.81
N VAL A 29 11.62 -35.24 -12.14
CA VAL A 29 12.44 -34.11 -11.70
C VAL A 29 11.86 -32.77 -12.19
N LEU A 30 11.42 -32.71 -13.45
CA LEU A 30 10.84 -31.50 -14.02
C LEU A 30 9.48 -31.15 -13.40
N ILE A 31 8.63 -32.15 -13.15
CA ILE A 31 7.34 -31.95 -12.45
C ILE A 31 7.59 -31.39 -11.05
N GLU A 32 8.54 -31.95 -10.30
CA GLU A 32 8.86 -31.44 -8.96
C GLU A 32 9.37 -30.01 -8.99
N ALA A 33 10.31 -29.70 -9.89
CA ALA A 33 10.89 -28.36 -10.01
C ALA A 33 9.82 -27.32 -10.36
N LEU A 34 8.97 -27.60 -11.36
CA LEU A 34 7.90 -26.71 -11.79
C LEU A 34 6.82 -26.54 -10.71
N THR A 35 6.49 -27.61 -9.98
CA THR A 35 5.53 -27.55 -8.87
C THR A 35 6.07 -26.71 -7.71
N ARG A 36 7.37 -26.82 -7.37
CA ARG A 36 8.01 -25.98 -6.35
C ARG A 36 8.03 -24.51 -6.77
N ALA A 37 8.36 -24.22 -8.03
CA ALA A 37 8.34 -22.87 -8.57
C ALA A 37 6.94 -22.24 -8.49
N LEU A 38 5.89 -22.99 -8.85
CA LEU A 38 4.50 -22.54 -8.74
C LEU A 38 4.10 -22.21 -7.30
N ARG A 39 4.49 -23.04 -6.33
CA ARG A 39 4.21 -22.78 -4.90
C ARG A 39 4.97 -21.57 -4.36
N ALA A 40 6.20 -21.37 -4.80
CA ALA A 40 7.00 -20.20 -4.43
C ALA A 40 6.35 -18.91 -4.95
N GLU A 41 5.90 -18.89 -6.21
CA GLU A 41 5.23 -17.71 -6.78
C GLU A 41 3.89 -17.43 -6.10
N ASP A 42 3.13 -18.48 -5.78
CA ASP A 42 1.87 -18.34 -5.03
C ASP A 42 2.08 -17.75 -3.63
N SER A 43 3.15 -18.19 -2.96
CA SER A 43 3.55 -17.67 -1.64
C SER A 43 4.04 -16.23 -1.73
N ALA A 44 4.83 -15.89 -2.76
CA ALA A 44 5.30 -14.54 -3.01
C ALA A 44 4.13 -13.60 -3.33
N ARG A 45 3.17 -14.04 -4.14
CA ARG A 45 1.95 -13.29 -4.43
C ARG A 45 1.14 -13.04 -3.16
N THR A 46 0.92 -14.07 -2.35
CA THR A 46 0.21 -13.94 -1.05
C THR A 46 0.93 -12.94 -0.13
N ALA A 47 2.26 -12.98 -0.07
CA ALA A 47 3.05 -12.02 0.69
C ALA A 47 2.94 -10.59 0.14
N ARG A 48 2.92 -10.40 -1.18
CA ARG A 48 2.70 -9.10 -1.83
C ARG A 48 1.29 -8.55 -1.53
N GLU A 49 0.27 -9.39 -1.60
CA GLU A 49 -1.12 -9.04 -1.29
C GLU A 49 -1.30 -8.70 0.20
N ALA A 50 -0.69 -9.47 1.09
CA ALA A 50 -0.66 -9.18 2.52
C ALA A 50 0.09 -7.88 2.82
N ALA A 51 1.21 -7.60 2.14
CA ALA A 51 1.94 -6.34 2.27
C ALA A 51 1.15 -5.14 1.73
N ALA A 52 0.41 -5.31 0.63
CA ALA A 52 -0.48 -4.27 0.10
C ALA A 52 -1.65 -4.00 1.06
N SER A 53 -2.22 -5.05 1.65
CA SER A 53 -3.29 -4.94 2.66
C SER A 53 -2.78 -4.30 3.95
N ALA A 54 -1.59 -4.66 4.42
CA ALA A 54 -0.95 -4.04 5.57
C ALA A 54 -0.60 -2.56 5.32
N ARG A 55 -0.27 -2.18 4.08
CA ARG A 55 -0.16 -0.76 3.66
C ARG A 55 -1.50 -0.04 3.51
N SER A 56 -2.63 -0.73 3.63
CA SER A 56 -3.96 -0.09 3.72
C SER A 56 -4.39 0.11 5.17
N GLU A 57 -3.95 -0.76 6.08
CA GLU A 57 -4.36 -0.71 7.49
C GLU A 57 -3.46 0.24 8.27
N TRP A 58 -4.05 1.25 8.91
CA TRP A 58 -3.33 2.22 9.73
C TRP A 58 -3.03 1.62 11.11
N SER A 59 -1.76 1.55 11.48
CA SER A 59 -1.38 1.15 12.83
C SER A 59 -1.69 2.26 13.84
N ALA A 60 -1.93 1.87 15.10
CA ALA A 60 -2.14 2.83 16.19
C ALA A 60 -0.95 3.78 16.38
N GLY A 61 0.27 3.34 16.05
CA GLY A 61 1.47 4.17 16.09
C GLY A 61 1.45 5.27 15.02
N GLU A 62 1.12 4.93 13.78
CA GLU A 62 1.00 5.90 12.67
C GLU A 62 -0.09 6.95 12.96
N VAL A 63 -1.25 6.49 13.47
CA VAL A 63 -2.34 7.40 13.86
C VAL A 63 -1.89 8.35 14.95
N ARG A 64 -1.17 7.87 15.97
CA ARG A 64 -0.65 8.71 17.05
C ARG A 64 0.36 9.74 16.56
N VAL A 65 1.24 9.38 15.62
CA VAL A 65 2.19 10.33 15.00
C VAL A 65 1.43 11.41 14.23
N LEU A 66 0.44 11.01 13.44
CA LEU A 66 -0.43 11.93 12.69
C LEU A 66 -1.13 12.93 13.62
N GLU A 67 -1.76 12.42 14.68
CA GLU A 67 -2.44 13.23 15.69
C GLU A 67 -1.46 14.18 16.39
N GLN A 68 -0.30 13.68 16.86
CA GLN A 68 0.68 14.52 17.55
C GLN A 68 1.24 15.62 16.65
N ARG A 69 1.44 15.33 15.36
CA ARG A 69 2.01 16.29 14.44
C ARG A 69 1.02 17.38 14.06
N LEU A 70 -0.27 17.03 13.96
CA LEU A 70 -1.33 17.93 13.50
C LEU A 70 -2.21 18.48 14.63
N ALA A 71 -2.04 18.02 15.87
CA ALA A 71 -2.79 18.48 17.02
C ALA A 71 -2.68 20.00 17.18
N GLY A 72 -3.83 20.69 17.12
CA GLY A 72 -3.91 22.14 17.25
C GLY A 72 -3.27 22.93 16.10
N ARG A 73 -2.76 22.28 15.05
CA ARG A 73 -2.22 22.95 13.88
C ARG A 73 -3.32 23.28 12.88
N VAL A 74 -3.19 24.44 12.27
CA VAL A 74 -4.08 24.93 11.22
C VAL A 74 -3.21 25.42 10.08
N ALA A 75 -3.42 24.88 8.89
CA ALA A 75 -2.67 25.28 7.71
C ALA A 75 -2.85 26.77 7.43
N LYS A 76 -1.74 27.48 7.22
CA LYS A 76 -1.72 28.93 6.99
C LYS A 76 -1.93 29.30 5.53
N SER A 77 -1.55 28.41 4.62
CA SER A 77 -1.71 28.55 3.18
C SER A 77 -1.87 27.18 2.52
N TRP A 78 -2.21 27.18 1.23
CA TRP A 78 -2.23 25.97 0.41
C TRP A 78 -0.86 25.28 0.34
N GLN A 79 0.21 26.07 0.24
CA GLN A 79 1.58 25.56 0.19
C GLN A 79 1.99 24.95 1.53
N ASP A 80 1.61 25.56 2.64
CA ASP A 80 1.86 25.04 3.99
C ASP A 80 1.14 23.69 4.21
N ALA A 81 -0.11 23.58 3.75
CA ALA A 81 -0.85 22.32 3.81
C ALA A 81 -0.19 21.20 3.00
N ASP A 82 0.27 21.51 1.79
CA ASP A 82 0.92 20.54 0.89
C ASP A 82 2.29 20.11 1.42
N GLU A 83 3.06 21.04 1.98
CA GLU A 83 4.35 20.73 2.62
C GLU A 83 4.17 19.82 3.84
N GLN A 84 3.18 20.09 4.71
CA GLN A 84 2.88 19.22 5.85
C GLN A 84 2.47 17.82 5.38
N LEU A 85 1.67 17.71 4.31
CA LEU A 85 1.28 16.43 3.72
C LEU A 85 2.47 15.64 3.17
N LEU A 86 3.36 16.30 2.41
CA LEU A 86 4.54 15.66 1.86
C LEU A 86 5.51 15.17 2.95
N GLN A 87 5.71 15.97 4.00
CA GLN A 87 6.54 15.56 5.14
C GLN A 87 5.95 14.34 5.85
N LEU A 88 4.65 14.36 6.15
CA LEU A 88 3.95 13.24 6.81
C LEU A 88 3.91 11.98 5.94
N ALA A 89 3.68 12.13 4.64
CA ALA A 89 3.73 11.02 3.68
C ALA A 89 5.12 10.34 3.68
N GLY A 90 6.19 11.13 3.72
CA GLY A 90 7.55 10.62 3.84
C GLY A 90 7.83 9.92 5.17
N GLU A 91 7.40 10.51 6.29
CA GLU A 91 7.62 9.98 7.64
C GLU A 91 6.85 8.67 7.89
N LEU A 92 5.60 8.60 7.44
CA LEU A 92 4.73 7.43 7.59
C LEU A 92 4.92 6.41 6.46
N GLN A 93 5.73 6.72 5.43
CA GLN A 93 5.88 5.92 4.21
C GLN A 93 4.53 5.60 3.53
N ARG A 94 3.61 6.58 3.56
CA ARG A 94 2.25 6.50 2.99
C ARG A 94 2.11 7.46 1.81
N THR A 95 1.03 7.32 1.04
CA THR A 95 0.73 8.30 0.00
C THR A 95 0.15 9.58 0.62
N VAL A 96 0.28 10.69 -0.09
CA VAL A 96 -0.30 11.99 0.32
C VAL A 96 -1.83 11.89 0.48
N GLU A 97 -2.48 11.11 -0.38
CA GLU A 97 -3.92 10.88 -0.36
C GLU A 97 -4.34 10.11 0.90
N ASP A 98 -3.66 9.01 1.22
CA ASP A 98 -3.94 8.22 2.43
C ASP A 98 -3.80 9.07 3.70
N VAL A 99 -2.73 9.88 3.79
CA VAL A 99 -2.47 10.75 4.95
C VAL A 99 -3.56 11.81 5.09
N ARG A 100 -3.99 12.42 3.98
CA ARG A 100 -5.08 13.39 3.99
C ARG A 100 -6.38 12.75 4.47
N ASP A 101 -6.76 11.62 3.88
CA ASP A 101 -8.01 10.93 4.23
C ASP A 101 -8.01 10.50 5.70
N LYS A 102 -6.89 9.99 6.20
CA LYS A 102 -6.79 9.64 7.61
C LYS A 102 -6.85 10.84 8.53
N ALA A 103 -6.18 11.95 8.17
CA ALA A 103 -6.23 13.18 8.97
C ALA A 103 -7.65 13.75 9.05
N LEU A 104 -8.44 13.59 7.99
CA LEU A 104 -9.87 13.92 7.98
C LEU A 104 -10.67 12.99 8.91
N GLU A 105 -10.43 11.67 8.82
CA GLU A 105 -11.12 10.66 9.64
C GLU A 105 -10.90 10.88 11.14
N VAL A 106 -9.66 11.19 11.55
CA VAL A 106 -9.29 11.39 12.97
C VAL A 106 -9.48 12.84 13.45
N GLY A 107 -10.05 13.72 12.62
CA GLY A 107 -10.45 15.08 13.02
C GLY A 107 -9.31 16.12 13.11
N VAL A 108 -8.12 15.81 12.59
CA VAL A 108 -6.96 16.73 12.55
C VAL A 108 -6.69 17.32 11.16
N GLY A 109 -7.64 17.17 10.23
CA GLY A 109 -7.52 17.59 8.84
C GLY A 109 -7.26 19.09 8.62
N ALA A 110 -7.54 19.96 9.59
CA ALA A 110 -7.27 21.40 9.47
C ALA A 110 -5.77 21.74 9.33
N GLY A 111 -4.86 20.84 9.72
CA GLY A 111 -3.42 21.02 9.54
C GLY A 111 -2.90 20.64 8.15
N VAL A 112 -3.70 19.92 7.36
CA VAL A 112 -3.31 19.36 6.04
C VAL A 112 -4.28 19.69 4.91
N ASP A 113 -5.42 20.33 5.22
CA ASP A 113 -6.37 20.86 4.25
C ASP A 113 -6.67 22.34 4.55
N TYR A 114 -6.20 23.21 3.67
CA TYR A 114 -6.38 24.65 3.80
C TYR A 114 -7.85 25.10 3.65
N ARG A 115 -8.70 24.36 2.94
CA ARG A 115 -10.14 24.68 2.87
C ARG A 115 -10.79 24.50 4.23
N LEU A 116 -10.42 23.44 4.95
CA LEU A 116 -10.90 23.20 6.30
C LEU A 116 -10.33 24.20 7.30
N ALA A 117 -9.04 24.54 7.18
CA ALA A 117 -8.42 25.60 7.96
C ALA A 117 -9.16 26.94 7.84
N LYS A 118 -9.50 27.33 6.60
CA LYS A 118 -10.21 28.58 6.32
C LYS A 118 -11.63 28.58 6.90
N LYS A 119 -12.35 27.45 6.81
CA LYS A 119 -13.69 27.31 7.42
C LYS A 119 -13.62 27.43 8.95
N ARG A 120 -12.64 26.80 9.58
CA ARG A 120 -12.46 26.84 11.03
C ARG A 120 -12.16 28.24 11.55
N LYS A 121 -11.30 28.99 10.86
CA LYS A 121 -11.03 30.40 11.19
C LYS A 121 -12.27 31.28 11.09
N ALA A 122 -13.07 31.12 10.03
CA ALA A 122 -14.32 31.88 9.88
C ALA A 122 -15.31 31.58 11.02
N SER A 123 -15.42 30.32 11.48
CA SER A 123 -16.26 29.96 12.62
C SER A 123 -15.73 30.43 13.98
N GLU A 124 -14.42 30.69 14.11
CA GLU A 124 -13.83 31.25 15.33
C GLU A 124 -13.96 32.78 15.38
N GLU A 125 -13.96 33.47 14.23
CA GLU A 125 -14.19 34.93 14.15
C GLU A 125 -15.67 35.33 14.38
N ASP A 126 -16.62 34.42 14.15
CA ASP A 126 -18.05 34.63 14.38
C ASP A 126 -18.50 34.36 15.85
N ARG A 127 -17.58 34.03 16.76
CA ARG A 127 -17.86 33.70 18.18
C ARG A 127 -17.37 34.77 19.14
#